data_AF-A0A8T3SY11-F1
#
_entry.id   AF-A0A8T3SY11-F1
#
_cell.length_a   1.000
_cell.length_b   1.000
_cell.length_c   1.000
_cell.angle_alpha   90.00
_cell.angle_beta   90.00
_cell.angle_gamma   90.00
#
_symmetry.space_group_name_H-M   'P 1'
#
loop_
_entity.id
_entity.type
_entity.pdbx_description
1 polymer ?
#
loop_
_entity_poly.entity_id
_entity_poly.type
_entity_poly.pdbx_seq_one_letter_code
_entity_poly.pdbx_strand_id
1 'polypeptide(L)'
;MAARLLVAWGTVIAFFAFGTELLADLESPLKSTVLFIWLFAVIGWCAFGVVEHAEHLAELLGEPLGTLILTLSIVVIEVALISAVMLTSDAAPTLGRDTMFALLMIILNGVVGLALLLGGIRHHTQEYNLQGAAAFLAVIVPLSVIALVLPNFTRSTRDPSL
;
A
#
# COMPACT_ATOMS: atom_id res chain seq x y z
N MET A 1 -17.80 3.03 12.57
CA MET A 1 -18.02 3.39 11.15
C MET A 1 -18.27 4.89 10.93
N ALA A 2 -19.33 5.48 11.50
CA ALA A 2 -19.69 6.89 11.26
C ALA A 2 -18.57 7.91 11.58
N ALA A 3 -17.86 7.73 12.70
CA ALA A 3 -16.75 8.61 13.07
C ALA A 3 -15.60 8.60 12.04
N ARG A 4 -15.27 7.44 11.45
CA ARG A 4 -14.21 7.34 10.42
C ARG A 4 -14.60 8.14 9.17
N LEU A 5 -15.84 7.97 8.72
CA LEU A 5 -16.38 8.68 7.56
C LEU A 5 -16.46 10.18 7.80
N LEU A 6 -16.91 10.63 8.98
CA LEU A 6 -16.96 12.04 9.33
C LEU A 6 -15.57 12.69 9.33
N VAL A 7 -14.56 12.01 9.88
CA VAL A 7 -13.17 12.50 9.87
C VAL A 7 -12.62 12.53 8.45
N ALA A 8 -12.82 11.46 7.66
CA ALA A 8 -12.35 11.40 6.28
C ALA A 8 -12.97 12.51 5.41
N TRP A 9 -14.29 12.63 5.42
CA TRP A 9 -15.00 13.69 4.70
C TRP A 9 -14.67 15.08 5.23
N GLY A 10 -14.49 15.23 6.55
CA GLY A 10 -14.03 16.47 7.17
C GLY A 10 -12.66 16.91 6.64
N THR A 11 -11.70 15.98 6.54
CA THR A 11 -10.38 16.25 5.95
C THR A 11 -10.50 16.62 4.47
N VAL A 12 -11.33 15.92 3.69
CA VAL A 12 -11.57 16.26 2.28
C VAL A 12 -12.17 17.65 2.13
N ILE A 13 -13.18 18.00 2.93
CA ILE A 13 -13.80 19.33 2.91
C ILE A 13 -12.80 20.40 3.33
N ALA A 14 -11.97 20.15 4.35
CA ALA A 14 -10.94 21.08 4.78
C ALA A 14 -9.92 21.35 3.66
N PHE A 15 -9.47 20.33 2.94
CA PHE A 15 -8.57 20.49 1.79
C PHE A 15 -9.25 21.14 0.58
N PHE A 16 -10.54 20.88 0.38
CA PHE A 16 -11.29 21.51 -0.71
C PHE A 16 -11.53 23.01 -0.46
N ALA A 17 -11.82 23.39 0.78
CA ALA A 17 -12.09 24.78 1.16
C ALA A 17 -10.82 25.60 1.42
N PHE A 18 -9.81 25.01 2.05
CA PHE A 18 -8.60 25.71 2.53
C PHE A 18 -7.30 25.14 1.95
N GLY A 19 -7.36 24.28 0.93
CA GLY A 19 -6.19 23.58 0.40
C GLY A 19 -5.05 24.52 -0.01
N THR A 20 -5.36 25.67 -0.59
CA THR A 20 -4.35 26.67 -0.99
C THR A 20 -3.61 27.27 0.21
N GLU A 21 -4.31 27.59 1.31
CA GLU A 21 -3.67 28.11 2.53
C GLU A 21 -2.96 27.00 3.33
N LEU A 22 -3.54 25.81 3.32
CA LEU A 22 -3.03 24.65 4.03
C LEU A 22 -1.73 24.14 3.37
N LEU A 23 -1.67 24.16 2.04
CA LEU A 23 -0.48 23.82 1.26
C LEU A 23 0.44 25.02 0.98
N ALA A 24 0.06 26.24 1.36
CA ALA A 24 0.96 27.38 1.33
C ALA A 24 2.07 27.20 2.38
N ASP A 25 3.28 27.69 2.10
CA ASP A 25 4.37 27.77 3.08
C ASP A 25 4.83 26.41 3.66
N LEU A 26 4.98 25.42 2.77
CA LEU A 26 5.56 24.10 3.09
C LEU A 26 7.05 24.16 3.45
N GLU A 27 7.69 25.33 3.36
CA GLU A 27 9.07 25.55 3.79
C GLU A 27 9.21 25.47 5.32
N SER A 28 8.12 25.74 6.06
CA SER A 28 8.12 25.58 7.51
C SER A 28 8.09 24.09 7.90
N PRO A 29 9.16 23.55 8.54
CA PRO A 29 9.27 22.11 8.80
C PRO A 29 8.19 21.60 9.77
N LEU A 30 7.71 22.47 10.68
CA LEU A 30 6.64 22.14 11.61
C LEU A 30 5.30 21.93 10.89
N LYS A 31 4.91 22.84 9.99
CA LYS A 31 3.63 22.73 9.26
C LYS A 31 3.61 21.50 8.37
N SER A 32 4.68 21.28 7.62
CA SER A 32 4.84 20.09 6.76
C SER A 32 4.74 18.79 7.55
N THR A 33 5.42 18.71 8.70
CA THR A 33 5.38 17.53 9.57
C THR A 33 3.98 17.29 10.15
N VAL A 34 3.30 18.34 10.61
CA VAL A 34 1.94 18.23 11.15
C VAL A 34 0.94 17.77 10.08
N LEU A 35 1.00 18.36 8.89
CA LEU A 35 0.14 17.95 7.77
C LEU A 35 0.40 16.51 7.35
N PHE A 36 1.67 16.12 7.27
CA PHE A 36 2.05 14.75 6.96
C PHE A 36 1.48 13.76 7.99
N ILE A 37 1.71 14.01 9.28
CA ILE A 37 1.22 13.14 10.35
C ILE A 37 -0.31 13.06 10.33
N TRP A 38 -0.99 14.20 10.13
CA TRP A 38 -2.45 14.24 10.07
C TRP A 38 -3.00 13.42 8.90
N LEU A 39 -2.51 13.65 7.69
CA LEU A 39 -2.95 12.92 6.50
C LEU A 39 -2.62 11.43 6.62
N PHE A 40 -1.40 11.11 7.05
CA PHE A 40 -0.97 9.72 7.24
C PHE A 40 -1.86 8.99 8.24
N ALA A 41 -2.16 9.62 9.38
CA ALA A 41 -3.04 9.04 10.39
C ALA A 41 -4.47 8.84 9.87
N VAL A 42 -5.04 9.81 9.15
CA VAL A 42 -6.40 9.70 8.59
C VAL A 42 -6.47 8.59 7.54
N ILE A 43 -5.50 8.53 6.61
CA ILE A 43 -5.44 7.51 5.57
C ILE A 43 -5.27 6.13 6.21
N GLY A 44 -4.31 5.97 7.13
CA GLY A 44 -4.09 4.72 7.85
C GLY A 44 -5.33 4.26 8.60
N TRP A 45 -5.97 5.16 9.35
CA TRP A 45 -7.19 4.86 10.09
C TRP A 45 -8.36 4.42 9.18
N CYS A 46 -8.47 5.00 7.99
CA CYS A 46 -9.46 4.59 7.00
C CYS A 46 -9.10 3.22 6.40
N ALA A 47 -7.84 2.98 6.03
CA ALA A 47 -7.38 1.73 5.44
C ALA A 47 -7.61 0.54 6.38
N PHE A 48 -7.21 0.65 7.66
CA PHE A 48 -7.51 -0.37 8.68
C PHE A 48 -9.01 -0.58 8.84
N GLY A 49 -9.81 0.48 8.71
CA GLY A 49 -11.25 0.35 8.72
C GLY A 49 -11.80 -0.46 7.55
N VAL A 50 -11.27 -0.29 6.34
CA VAL A 50 -11.69 -1.12 5.20
C VAL A 50 -11.30 -2.58 5.41
N VAL A 51 -10.09 -2.85 5.91
CA VAL A 51 -9.60 -4.21 6.20
C VAL A 51 -10.51 -4.91 7.22
N GLU A 52 -10.87 -4.24 8.31
CA GLU A 52 -11.78 -4.79 9.34
C GLU A 52 -13.14 -5.22 8.74
N HIS A 53 -13.70 -4.42 7.82
CA HIS A 53 -14.97 -4.77 7.18
C HIS A 53 -14.80 -5.89 6.15
N ALA A 54 -13.66 -5.91 5.43
CA ALA A 54 -13.33 -6.98 4.49
C ALA A 54 -13.13 -8.31 5.21
N GLU A 55 -12.51 -8.31 6.39
CA GLU A 55 -12.36 -9.49 7.26
C GLU A 55 -13.72 -10.01 7.71
N HIS A 56 -14.59 -9.15 8.24
CA HIS A 56 -15.92 -9.58 8.67
C HIS A 56 -16.75 -10.16 7.51
N LEU A 57 -16.63 -9.56 6.31
CA LEU A 57 -17.28 -10.07 5.12
C LEU A 57 -16.66 -11.39 4.65
N ALA A 58 -15.34 -11.55 4.79
CA ALA A 58 -14.63 -12.76 4.43
C ALA A 58 -15.03 -13.94 5.32
N GLU A 59 -15.17 -13.72 6.62
CA GLU A 59 -15.68 -14.72 7.57
C GLU A 59 -17.12 -15.15 7.22
N LEU A 60 -17.97 -14.19 6.86
CA LEU A 60 -19.37 -14.46 6.54
C LEU A 60 -19.54 -15.27 5.25
N LEU A 61 -18.64 -15.10 4.28
CA LEU A 61 -18.70 -15.77 2.98
C LEU A 61 -17.92 -17.09 2.94
N GLY A 62 -16.99 -17.31 3.87
CA GLY A 62 -16.18 -18.52 3.94
C GLY A 62 -15.24 -18.70 2.74
N GLU A 63 -14.50 -19.80 2.74
CA GLU A 63 -13.56 -20.11 1.64
C GLU A 63 -14.29 -20.68 0.42
N PRO A 64 -13.90 -20.29 -0.82
CA PRO A 64 -12.73 -19.46 -1.18
C PRO A 64 -13.02 -17.95 -1.31
N LEU A 65 -14.28 -17.54 -1.21
CA LEU A 65 -14.71 -16.16 -1.50
C LEU A 65 -14.14 -15.15 -0.50
N GLY A 66 -14.01 -15.53 0.77
CA GLY A 66 -13.46 -14.65 1.79
C GLY A 66 -12.03 -14.23 1.50
N THR A 67 -11.17 -15.17 1.10
CA THR A 67 -9.79 -14.86 0.69
C THR A 67 -9.74 -13.92 -0.51
N LEU A 68 -10.62 -14.11 -1.49
CA LEU A 68 -10.70 -13.22 -2.66
C LEU A 68 -11.12 -11.80 -2.27
N ILE A 69 -12.08 -11.65 -1.35
CA ILE A 69 -12.55 -10.33 -0.90
C ILE A 69 -11.49 -9.61 -0.09
N LEU A 70 -10.80 -10.31 0.81
CA LEU A 70 -9.73 -9.73 1.62
C LEU A 70 -8.58 -9.23 0.73
N THR A 71 -8.14 -10.09 -0.21
CA THR A 71 -7.05 -9.75 -1.14
C THR A 71 -7.45 -8.61 -2.08
N LEU A 72 -8.64 -8.66 -2.68
CA LEU A 72 -9.15 -7.61 -3.57
C LEU A 72 -9.28 -6.27 -2.84
N SER A 73 -9.75 -6.27 -1.58
CA SER A 73 -9.92 -5.04 -0.81
C SER A 73 -8.60 -4.30 -0.62
N ILE A 74 -7.54 -5.03 -0.23
CA ILE A 74 -6.20 -4.44 -0.03
C ILE A 74 -5.64 -3.94 -1.37
N VAL A 75 -5.74 -4.74 -2.44
CA VAL A 75 -5.23 -4.38 -3.77
C VAL A 75 -5.95 -3.15 -4.34
N VAL A 76 -7.26 -3.02 -4.13
CA VAL A 76 -8.02 -1.84 -4.60
C VAL A 76 -7.57 -0.57 -3.88
N ILE A 77 -7.34 -0.62 -2.56
CA ILE A 77 -6.81 0.53 -1.82
C ILE A 77 -5.43 0.93 -2.37
N GLU A 78 -4.55 -0.05 -2.57
CA GLU A 78 -3.19 0.17 -3.08
C GLU A 78 -3.19 0.80 -4.48
N VAL A 79 -3.92 0.19 -5.43
CA VAL A 79 -4.01 0.69 -6.81
C VAL A 79 -4.65 2.08 -6.85
N ALA A 80 -5.67 2.35 -6.02
CA ALA A 80 -6.29 3.67 -5.94
C ALA A 80 -5.30 4.73 -5.44
N LEU A 81 -4.51 4.43 -4.40
CA LEU A 81 -3.50 5.35 -3.86
C LEU A 81 -2.39 5.61 -4.88
N ILE A 82 -1.85 4.57 -5.52
CA ILE A 82 -0.82 4.71 -6.55
C ILE A 82 -1.35 5.54 -7.73
N SER A 83 -2.55 5.24 -8.19
CA SER A 83 -3.19 5.94 -9.31
C SER A 83 -3.47 7.40 -8.98
N ALA A 84 -3.95 7.71 -7.78
CA ALA A 84 -4.19 9.09 -7.34
C ALA A 84 -2.90 9.93 -7.35
N VAL A 85 -1.79 9.35 -6.90
CA VAL A 85 -0.48 10.01 -6.94
C VAL A 85 -0.01 10.19 -8.38
N MET A 86 -0.04 9.13 -9.20
CA MET A 86 0.42 9.18 -10.60
C MET A 86 -0.38 10.15 -11.47
N LEU A 87 -1.69 10.29 -11.23
CA LEU A 87 -2.54 11.25 -11.95
C LEU A 87 -2.28 12.71 -11.57
N THR A 88 -1.75 12.94 -10.36
CA THR A 88 -1.52 14.29 -9.83
C THR A 88 -0.06 14.74 -10.03
N SER A 89 0.89 13.80 -10.09
CA SER A 89 2.31 14.10 -10.16
C SER A 89 2.88 13.97 -11.57
N ASP A 90 2.95 15.07 -12.32
CA ASP A 90 3.75 15.13 -13.57
C ASP A 90 5.25 14.90 -13.31
N ALA A 91 5.71 15.12 -12.07
CA ALA A 91 7.12 15.10 -11.69
C ALA A 91 7.68 13.73 -11.29
N ALA A 92 6.85 12.68 -11.13
CA ALA A 92 7.30 11.41 -10.56
C ALA A 92 6.70 10.17 -11.26
N PRO A 93 7.00 9.95 -12.56
CA PRO A 93 6.45 8.82 -13.32
C PRO A 93 6.89 7.44 -12.79
N THR A 94 7.93 7.37 -11.95
CA THR A 94 8.42 6.12 -11.34
C THR A 94 7.78 5.79 -9.99
N LEU A 95 6.99 6.69 -9.41
CA LEU A 95 6.52 6.58 -8.04
C LEU A 95 5.67 5.32 -7.80
N GLY A 96 4.86 4.93 -8.80
CA GLY A 96 4.12 3.66 -8.77
C GLY A 96 5.01 2.42 -8.74
N ARG A 97 6.15 2.44 -9.45
CA ARG A 97 7.14 1.35 -9.37
C ARG A 97 7.87 1.35 -8.02
N ASP A 98 8.24 2.54 -7.54
CA ASP A 98 9.00 2.69 -6.31
C ASP A 98 8.19 2.22 -5.08
N THR A 99 6.89 2.47 -5.07
CA THR A 99 5.95 1.97 -4.05
C THR A 99 5.81 0.44 -4.07
N MET A 100 5.64 -0.17 -5.25
CA MET A 100 5.60 -1.63 -5.38
C MET A 100 6.92 -2.30 -4.95
N PHE A 101 8.05 -1.70 -5.33
CA PHE A 101 9.36 -2.18 -4.90
C PHE A 101 9.54 -2.07 -3.37
N ALA A 102 9.11 -0.95 -2.78
CA ALA A 102 9.12 -0.78 -1.33
C ALA A 102 8.24 -1.82 -0.62
N LEU A 103 7.05 -2.11 -1.14
CA LEU A 103 6.16 -3.14 -0.58
C LEU A 103 6.83 -4.53 -0.59
N LEU A 104 7.46 -4.94 -1.69
CA LEU A 104 8.20 -6.20 -1.74
C LEU A 104 9.33 -6.24 -0.72
N MET A 105 10.09 -5.15 -0.58
CA MET A 105 11.19 -5.08 0.39
C MET A 105 10.69 -5.17 1.83
N ILE A 106 9.58 -4.47 2.14
CA ILE A 106 8.93 -4.50 3.46
C ILE A 106 8.44 -5.92 3.76
N ILE A 107 7.77 -6.60 2.84
CA ILE A 107 7.22 -7.93 3.10
C ILE A 107 8.34 -8.98 3.20
N LEU A 108 9.19 -9.07 2.17
CA LEU A 108 10.18 -10.16 2.04
C LEU A 108 11.36 -10.03 3.01
N ASN A 109 11.78 -8.81 3.35
CA ASN A 109 12.91 -8.59 4.26
C ASN A 109 12.44 -8.12 5.63
N GLY A 110 11.52 -7.16 5.68
CA GLY A 110 11.01 -6.58 6.92
C GLY A 110 10.15 -7.56 7.70
N VAL A 111 8.97 -7.89 7.19
CA VAL A 111 7.96 -8.71 7.90
C VAL A 111 8.48 -10.14 8.10
N VAL A 112 8.97 -10.80 7.05
CA VAL A 112 9.52 -12.15 7.16
C VAL A 112 10.74 -12.19 8.08
N GLY A 113 11.68 -11.25 7.92
CA GLY A 113 12.88 -11.17 8.77
C GLY A 113 12.54 -10.93 10.24
N LEU A 114 11.60 -10.03 10.52
CA LEU A 114 11.14 -9.75 11.89
C LEU A 114 10.41 -10.96 12.50
N ALA A 115 9.59 -11.67 11.71
CA ALA A 115 8.91 -12.88 12.17
C ALA A 115 9.88 -14.01 12.54
N LEU A 116 10.95 -14.19 11.75
CA LEU A 116 12.02 -15.15 12.03
C LEU A 116 12.86 -14.72 13.24
N LEU A 117 13.21 -13.44 13.35
CA LEU A 117 14.00 -12.92 14.48
C LEU A 117 13.23 -13.07 15.79
N LEU A 118 12.00 -12.55 15.86
CA LEU A 118 11.19 -12.58 17.08
C LEU A 118 10.79 -14.01 17.45
N GLY A 119 10.43 -14.82 16.46
CA GLY A 119 10.07 -16.21 16.69
C GLY A 119 11.27 -17.08 17.09
N GLY A 120 12.44 -16.86 16.49
CA GLY A 120 13.68 -17.52 16.88
C GLY A 120 14.15 -17.15 18.29
N ILE A 121 13.98 -15.89 18.71
CA ILE A 121 14.29 -15.46 20.07
C ILE A 121 13.36 -16.13 21.09
N ARG A 122 12.05 -16.22 20.79
CA ARG A 122 11.05 -16.73 21.74
C ARG A 122 10.96 -18.25 21.78
N HIS A 123 11.07 -18.92 20.63
CA HIS A 123 10.79 -20.35 20.48
C HIS A 123 12.04 -21.20 20.19
N HIS A 124 13.19 -20.58 19.89
CA HIS A 124 14.47 -21.19 19.48
C HIS A 124 14.42 -22.01 18.17
N THR A 125 13.34 -22.76 17.95
CA THR A 125 13.03 -23.51 16.74
C THR A 125 11.60 -23.18 16.31
N GLN A 126 11.42 -22.82 15.03
CA GLN A 126 10.10 -22.56 14.46
C GLN A 126 9.74 -23.68 13.47
N GLU A 127 8.50 -24.15 13.51
CA GLU A 127 7.97 -25.00 12.44
C GLU A 127 7.55 -24.10 11.27
N TYR A 128 8.05 -24.40 10.07
CA TYR A 128 7.77 -23.63 8.87
C TYR A 128 7.37 -24.55 7.70
N ASN A 129 6.38 -24.13 6.93
CA ASN A 129 5.97 -24.83 5.72
C ASN A 129 6.86 -24.40 4.54
N LEU A 130 8.00 -25.08 4.37
CA LEU A 130 8.94 -24.82 3.26
C LEU A 130 8.27 -24.98 1.90
N GLN A 131 7.32 -25.91 1.77
CA GLN A 131 6.64 -26.16 0.52
C GLN A 131 5.75 -24.97 0.14
N GLY A 132 5.00 -24.42 1.10
CA GLY A 132 4.22 -23.20 0.91
C GLY A 132 5.08 -21.99 0.59
N ALA A 133 6.18 -21.78 1.33
CA ALA A 133 7.11 -20.68 1.08
C ALA A 133 7.73 -20.76 -0.32
N ALA A 134 8.17 -21.95 -0.74
CA ALA A 134 8.72 -22.18 -2.08
C ALA A 134 7.68 -21.92 -3.18
N ALA A 135 6.41 -22.34 -2.98
CA ALA A 135 5.34 -22.09 -3.93
C ALA A 135 5.06 -20.57 -4.10
N PHE A 136 5.02 -19.80 -3.01
CA PHE A 136 4.87 -18.35 -3.08
C PHE A 136 6.05 -17.67 -3.76
N LEU A 137 7.29 -18.04 -3.41
CA LEU A 137 8.50 -17.49 -4.04
C LEU A 137 8.57 -17.81 -5.54
N ALA A 138 8.15 -19.00 -5.95
CA ALA A 138 8.10 -19.41 -7.35
C ALA A 138 7.18 -18.52 -8.21
N VAL A 139 6.18 -17.87 -7.60
CA VAL A 139 5.27 -16.94 -8.29
C VAL A 139 5.77 -15.49 -8.18
N ILE A 140 6.16 -15.06 -6.97
CA ILE A 140 6.55 -13.66 -6.71
C ILE A 140 7.82 -13.28 -7.47
N VAL A 141 8.83 -14.16 -7.51
CA VAL A 141 10.13 -13.82 -8.13
C VAL A 141 9.98 -13.53 -9.63
N PRO A 142 9.38 -14.40 -10.46
CA PRO A 142 9.19 -14.09 -11.89
C PRO A 142 8.32 -12.86 -12.13
N LEU A 143 7.20 -12.72 -11.39
CA LEU A 143 6.31 -11.57 -11.54
C LEU A 143 7.03 -10.25 -11.21
N SER A 144 7.82 -10.23 -10.15
CA SER A 144 8.59 -9.05 -9.75
C SER A 144 9.64 -8.68 -10.78
N VAL A 145 10.32 -9.67 -11.38
CA VAL A 145 11.29 -9.44 -12.46
C VAL A 145 10.61 -8.86 -13.70
N ILE A 146 9.48 -9.43 -14.12
CA ILE A 146 8.72 -8.94 -15.27
C ILE A 146 8.15 -7.54 -15.02
N ALA A 147 7.61 -7.28 -13.83
CA ALA A 147 6.95 -6.01 -13.52
C ALA A 147 7.94 -4.87 -13.20
N LEU A 148 9.06 -5.15 -12.54
CA LEU A 148 9.94 -4.11 -11.98
C LEU A 148 11.32 -4.03 -12.65
N VAL A 149 11.82 -5.14 -13.22
CA VAL A 149 13.16 -5.19 -13.82
C VAL A 149 13.09 -5.03 -15.34
N LEU A 150 12.23 -5.80 -16.01
CA LEU A 150 12.09 -5.78 -17.48
C LEU A 150 11.82 -4.38 -18.06
N PRO A 151 10.98 -3.51 -17.46
CA PRO A 151 10.73 -2.16 -17.98
C PRO A 151 11.97 -1.26 -18.02
N ASN A 152 13.04 -1.59 -17.29
CA ASN A 152 14.30 -0.84 -17.39
C ASN A 152 15.07 -1.15 -18.69
N PHE A 153 14.77 -2.29 -19.33
CA PHE A 153 15.41 -2.78 -20.55
C PHE A 153 14.51 -2.66 -21.78
N THR A 154 13.23 -2.33 -21.60
CA THR A 154 12.29 -2.09 -22.69
C THR A 154 11.95 -0.60 -22.77
N ARG A 155 11.79 -0.07 -23.99
CA ARG A 155 11.31 1.30 -24.21
C ARG A 155 9.92 1.23 -24.83
N SER A 156 8.95 1.91 -24.23
CA SER A 156 7.72 2.22 -24.95
C SER A 156 8.01 3.22 -26.08
N THR A 157 7.17 3.23 -27.11
CA THR A 157 7.26 4.24 -28.18
C THR A 157 7.11 5.65 -27.61
N ARG A 158 7.74 6.64 -28.26
CA ARG A 158 7.70 8.06 -27.84
C ARG A 158 6.43 8.78 -28.31
N ASP A 159 5.63 8.16 -29.18
CA ASP A 159 4.48 8.77 -29.83
C ASP A 159 3.16 8.28 -29.18
N PRO A 160 2.30 9.17 -28.63
CA PRO A 160 1.01 8.80 -28.04
C PRO A 160 -0.04 8.33 -29.06
N SER A 161 0.27 8.27 -30.36
CA SER A 161 -0.69 8.03 -31.45
C SER A 161 -0.73 6.59 -32.02
N LEU A 162 0.04 5.66 -31.45
CA LEU A 162 -0.03 4.23 -31.77
C LEU A 162 -0.46 3.38 -30.56
#